data_AF-A0A356TCB0-F1
#
_entry.id   AF-A0A356TCB0-F1
#
_cell.length_a   1.000
_cell.length_b   1.000
_cell.length_c   1.000
_cell.angle_alpha   90.00
_cell.angle_beta   90.00
_cell.angle_gamma   90.00
#
_symmetry.space_group_name_H-M   'P 1'
#
loop_
_entity.id
_entity.type
_entity.pdbx_description
1 polymer ?
#
loop_
_entity_poly.entity_id
_entity_poly.type
_entity_poly.pdbx_seq_one_letter_code
_entity_poly.pdbx_strand_id
1 'polypeptide(L)'
;ELRTPLTAIRGFAETLRDGALSDERMAKRFTSNIADNAKRLENLVGDLIELSKAESPDSRVDLMATDVVQAIAKVLRGFETRASDKGQQLELTDAGVVLRAWADARALDQVLLNLVDNAI
;
A
#
# COMPACT_ATOMS: atom_id res chain seq x y z
N GLU A 1 9.69 8.58 -10.59
CA GLU A 1 10.09 7.36 -9.85
C GLU A 1 9.88 6.04 -10.60
N LEU A 2 8.91 5.95 -11.53
CA LEU A 2 8.62 4.72 -12.30
C LEU A 2 9.81 4.13 -13.09
N ARG A 3 10.77 4.97 -13.49
CA ARG A 3 11.94 4.55 -14.28
C ARG A 3 12.85 3.56 -13.54
N THR A 4 12.98 3.69 -12.22
CA THR A 4 13.85 2.85 -11.39
C THR A 4 13.38 1.39 -11.30
N PRO A 5 12.13 1.09 -10.90
CA PRO A 5 11.63 -0.30 -10.88
C PRO A 5 11.60 -0.90 -12.29
N LEU A 6 11.24 -0.12 -13.33
CA LEU A 6 11.26 -0.61 -14.70
C LEU A 6 12.67 -1.00 -15.18
N THR A 7 13.67 -0.19 -14.84
CA THR A 7 15.08 -0.48 -15.20
C THR A 7 15.58 -1.73 -14.47
N ALA A 8 15.21 -1.91 -13.19
CA ALA A 8 15.55 -3.11 -12.42
C ALA A 8 14.92 -4.38 -13.00
N ILE A 9 13.62 -4.34 -13.32
CA ILE A 9 12.91 -5.46 -13.96
C ILE A 9 13.61 -5.86 -15.26
N ARG A 10 13.94 -4.88 -16.11
CA ARG A 10 14.62 -5.13 -17.38
C ARG A 10 16.00 -5.78 -17.15
N GLY A 11 16.81 -5.25 -16.23
CA GLY A 11 18.15 -5.79 -15.95
C GLY A 11 18.12 -7.22 -15.39
N PHE A 12 17.17 -7.54 -14.51
CA PHE A 12 17.00 -8.91 -14.01
C PHE A 12 16.51 -9.86 -15.09
N ALA A 13 15.59 -9.43 -15.95
CA ALA A 13 15.11 -10.23 -17.07
C ALA A 13 16.22 -10.51 -18.11
N GLU A 14 17.06 -9.51 -18.40
CA GLU A 14 18.25 -9.67 -19.25
C GLU A 14 19.24 -10.66 -18.63
N THR A 15 19.54 -10.54 -17.33
CA THR A 15 20.44 -11.46 -16.63
C THR A 15 19.94 -12.91 -16.63
N LEU A 16 18.62 -13.10 -16.46
CA LEU A 16 17.98 -14.41 -16.57
C LEU A 16 18.16 -15.01 -17.96
N ARG A 17 17.87 -14.22 -19.00
CA ARG A 17 18.00 -14.62 -20.41
C ARG A 17 19.44 -14.99 -20.78
N ASP A 18 20.43 -14.28 -20.22
CA ASP A 18 21.85 -14.44 -20.55
C ASP A 18 22.53 -15.59 -19.78
N GLY A 19 21.74 -16.48 -19.15
CA GLY A 19 22.22 -17.77 -18.64
C GLY A 19 21.93 -18.04 -17.16
N ALA A 20 21.39 -17.07 -16.41
CA ALA A 20 21.09 -17.27 -14.99
C ALA A 20 19.87 -18.18 -14.74
N LEU A 21 19.13 -18.60 -15.78
CA LEU A 21 18.07 -19.61 -15.67
C LEU A 21 18.59 -21.00 -15.29
N SER A 22 19.85 -21.32 -15.61
CA SER A 22 20.46 -22.62 -15.34
C SER A 22 20.86 -22.79 -13.87
N ASP A 23 20.99 -21.70 -13.12
CA ASP A 23 21.21 -21.70 -11.68
C ASP A 23 19.86 -21.45 -10.99
N GLU A 24 19.28 -22.51 -10.42
CA GLU A 24 17.96 -22.44 -9.77
C GLU A 24 17.89 -21.37 -8.66
N ARG A 25 18.98 -21.18 -7.93
CA ARG A 25 19.02 -20.20 -6.82
C ARG A 25 19.03 -18.78 -7.37
N MET A 26 19.81 -18.51 -8.42
CA MET A 26 19.78 -17.22 -9.10
C MET A 26 18.46 -16.96 -9.81
N ALA A 27 17.89 -17.98 -10.46
CA ALA A 27 16.61 -17.90 -11.15
C ALA A 27 15.49 -17.50 -10.18
N LYS A 28 15.39 -18.17 -9.02
CA LYS A 28 14.43 -17.83 -7.96
C LYS A 28 14.64 -16.42 -7.42
N ARG A 29 15.90 -16.01 -7.18
CA ARG A 29 16.19 -14.67 -6.66
C ARG A 29 15.79 -13.58 -7.65
N PHE A 30 16.14 -13.70 -8.93
CA PHE A 30 15.83 -12.67 -9.91
C PHE A 30 14.35 -12.62 -10.27
N THR A 31 13.66 -13.75 -10.33
CA THR A 31 12.20 -13.77 -10.52
C THR A 31 11.47 -13.15 -9.33
N SER A 32 11.91 -13.38 -8.10
CA SER A 32 11.40 -12.69 -6.90
C SER A 32 11.60 -11.17 -7.02
N ASN A 33 12.82 -10.73 -7.35
CA ASN A 33 13.10 -9.31 -7.48
C ASN A 33 12.26 -8.64 -8.59
N ILE A 34 12.00 -9.35 -9.70
CA ILE A 34 11.10 -8.87 -10.76
C ILE A 34 9.68 -8.70 -10.21
N ALA A 35 9.16 -9.68 -9.49
CA ALA A 35 7.83 -9.63 -8.90
C ALA A 35 7.70 -8.46 -7.90
N ASP A 36 8.70 -8.26 -7.03
CA ASP A 36 8.70 -7.16 -6.06
C ASP A 36 8.71 -5.78 -6.74
N ASN A 37 9.53 -5.62 -7.78
CA ASN A 37 9.58 -4.36 -8.54
C ASN A 37 8.31 -4.14 -9.37
N ALA A 38 7.69 -5.20 -9.90
CA ALA A 38 6.41 -5.11 -10.60
C ALA A 38 5.30 -4.67 -9.64
N LYS A 39 5.28 -5.24 -8.42
CA LYS A 39 4.32 -4.84 -7.39
C LYS A 39 4.52 -3.38 -6.96
N ARG A 40 5.77 -2.94 -6.82
CA ARG A 40 6.07 -1.52 -6.55
C ARG A 40 5.58 -0.60 -7.68
N LEU A 41 5.73 -1.01 -8.94
CA LEU A 41 5.25 -0.24 -10.09
C LEU A 41 3.71 -0.16 -10.09
N GLU A 42 3.03 -1.27 -9.80
CA GLU A 42 1.57 -1.32 -9.66
C GLU A 42 1.07 -0.32 -8.61
N ASN A 43 1.70 -0.28 -7.44
CA ASN A 43 1.34 0.67 -6.38
C ASN A 43 1.56 2.12 -6.82
N LEU A 44 2.71 2.45 -7.43
CA LEU A 44 3.00 3.81 -7.92
C LEU A 44 2.00 4.28 -8.99
N VAL A 45 1.54 3.38 -9.85
CA VAL A 45 0.51 3.69 -10.85
C VAL A 45 -0.84 3.90 -10.17
N GLY A 46 -1.18 3.07 -9.19
CA GLY A 46 -2.37 3.25 -8.35
C GLY A 46 -2.40 4.62 -7.69
N ASP A 47 -1.30 5.01 -7.04
CA ASP A 47 -1.17 6.32 -6.37
C ASP A 47 -1.35 7.49 -7.34
N LEU A 48 -0.81 7.38 -8.56
CA LEU A 48 -0.96 8.39 -9.60
C LEU A 48 -2.42 8.53 -10.05
N ILE A 49 -3.13 7.41 -10.19
CA ILE A 49 -4.55 7.39 -10.56
C ILE A 49 -5.38 8.03 -9.44
N GLU A 50 -5.12 7.69 -8.19
CA GLU A 50 -5.84 8.27 -7.04
C GLU A 50 -5.56 9.77 -6.92
N LEU A 51 -4.31 10.21 -7.09
CA LEU A 51 -3.97 11.63 -7.14
C LEU A 51 -4.71 12.35 -8.28
N SER A 52 -4.71 11.78 -9.48
CA SER A 52 -5.41 12.36 -10.62
C SER A 52 -6.92 12.47 -10.39
N LYS A 53 -7.54 11.51 -9.70
CA LYS A 53 -8.96 11.59 -9.30
C LYS A 53 -9.17 12.70 -8.28
N ALA A 54 -8.29 12.82 -7.28
CA ALA A 54 -8.40 13.84 -6.24
C ALA A 54 -8.24 15.27 -6.80
N GLU A 55 -7.35 15.47 -7.77
CA GLU A 55 -7.14 16.76 -8.45
C GLU A 55 -8.20 17.09 -9.51
N SER A 56 -9.08 16.13 -9.85
CA SER A 56 -10.17 16.38 -10.79
C SER A 56 -11.12 17.46 -10.24
N PRO A 57 -11.52 18.46 -11.05
CA PRO A 57 -12.53 19.44 -10.64
C PRO A 57 -13.89 18.82 -10.26
N ASP A 58 -14.17 17.63 -10.77
CA ASP A 58 -15.38 16.84 -10.48
C ASP A 58 -15.21 15.88 -9.29
N SER A 59 -14.05 15.90 -8.61
CA SER A 59 -13.86 15.11 -7.39
C SER A 59 -14.78 15.67 -6.30
N ARG A 60 -15.86 14.92 -6.02
CA ARG A 60 -16.81 15.26 -4.98
C ARG A 60 -16.55 14.36 -3.78
N VAL A 61 -16.24 14.99 -2.65
CA VAL A 61 -16.18 14.32 -1.36
C VAL A 61 -17.61 14.06 -0.91
N ASP A 62 -17.98 12.79 -0.73
CA ASP A 62 -19.32 12.41 -0.26
C ASP A 62 -19.35 12.42 1.26
N LEU A 63 -19.61 13.60 1.83
CA LEU A 63 -19.63 13.78 3.29
C LEU A 63 -20.87 13.12 3.91
N MET A 64 -20.62 12.15 4.78
CA MET A 64 -21.64 11.52 5.60
C MET A 64 -21.20 11.46 7.06
N ALA A 65 -22.14 11.22 7.97
CA ALA A 65 -21.83 10.98 9.36
C ALA A 65 -21.13 9.62 9.51
N THR A 66 -19.81 9.66 9.69
CA THR A 66 -18.93 8.48 9.71
C THR A 66 -18.39 8.25 11.12
N ASP A 67 -18.42 6.99 11.58
CA ASP A 67 -17.80 6.59 12.84
C ASP A 67 -16.28 6.41 12.65
N VAL A 68 -15.53 7.36 13.19
CA VAL A 68 -14.06 7.43 13.03
C VAL A 68 -13.37 6.32 13.80
N VAL A 69 -13.88 5.97 15.00
CA VAL A 69 -13.28 4.94 15.84
C VAL A 69 -13.44 3.57 15.18
N GLN A 70 -14.60 3.31 14.60
CA GLN A 70 -14.83 2.07 13.83
C GLN A 70 -13.89 1.97 12.62
N ALA A 71 -13.68 3.07 11.89
CA ALA A 71 -12.77 3.11 10.74
C ALA A 71 -11.32 2.82 11.14
N ILE A 72 -10.82 3.48 12.20
CA ILE A 72 -9.47 3.23 12.74
C ILE A 72 -9.32 1.76 13.17
N ALA A 73 -10.28 1.23 13.94
CA ALA A 73 -10.25 -0.15 14.40
C ALA A 73 -10.22 -1.16 13.25
N LYS A 74 -10.97 -0.88 12.16
CA LYS A 74 -10.97 -1.72 10.96
C LYS A 74 -9.59 -1.72 10.29
N VAL A 75 -8.96 -0.56 10.15
CA VAL A 75 -7.63 -0.45 9.52
C VAL A 75 -6.57 -1.14 10.36
N LEU A 76 -6.52 -0.89 11.67
CA LEU A 76 -5.51 -1.49 12.55
C LEU A 76 -5.55 -3.02 12.54
N ARG A 77 -6.75 -3.63 12.54
CA ARG A 77 -6.90 -5.10 12.40
C ARG A 77 -6.26 -5.66 11.13
N GLY A 78 -6.32 -4.91 10.02
CA GLY A 78 -5.70 -5.32 8.77
C GLY A 78 -4.16 -5.34 8.81
N PHE A 79 -3.57 -4.63 9.76
CA PHE A 79 -2.12 -4.46 9.89
C PHE A 79 -1.51 -5.22 11.09
N GLU A 80 -2.32 -5.85 11.95
CA GLU A 80 -1.85 -6.56 13.16
C GLU A 80 -0.71 -7.55 12.86
N THR A 81 -0.87 -8.43 11.86
CA THR A 81 0.16 -9.41 11.49
C THR A 81 1.45 -8.72 11.06
N ARG A 82 1.37 -7.72 10.19
CA ARG A 82 2.55 -7.04 9.63
C ARG A 82 3.29 -6.23 10.70
N ALA A 83 2.56 -5.59 11.62
CA ALA A 83 3.15 -4.92 12.77
C ALA A 83 3.87 -5.92 13.69
N SER A 84 3.23 -7.06 13.98
CA SER A 84 3.81 -8.12 14.80
C SER A 84 5.09 -8.71 14.18
N ASP A 85 5.10 -8.94 12.86
CA ASP A 85 6.28 -9.44 12.14
C ASP A 85 7.48 -8.48 12.24
N LYS A 86 7.22 -7.18 12.43
CA LYS A 86 8.22 -6.14 12.65
C LYS A 86 8.51 -5.84 14.14
N GLY A 87 7.87 -6.55 15.07
CA GLY A 87 8.01 -6.30 16.50
C GLY A 87 7.40 -4.97 16.98
N GLN A 88 6.44 -4.43 16.22
CA GLN A 88 5.71 -3.21 16.55
C GLN A 88 4.35 -3.54 17.17
N GLN A 89 3.87 -2.67 18.05
CA GLN A 89 2.55 -2.79 18.68
C GLN A 89 1.62 -1.69 18.15
N LEU A 90 0.41 -2.10 17.74
CA LEU A 90 -0.67 -1.18 17.40
C LEU A 90 -1.63 -1.09 18.58
N GLU A 91 -1.92 0.13 19.03
CA GLU A 91 -2.84 0.39 20.15
C GLU A 91 -3.91 1.40 19.71
N LEU A 92 -5.17 1.09 20.04
CA LEU A 92 -6.29 2.01 19.87
C LEU A 92 -6.84 2.41 21.24
N THR A 93 -6.53 3.63 21.65
CA THR A 93 -7.10 4.23 22.86
C THR A 93 -8.57 4.60 22.64
N ASP A 94 -9.39 4.48 23.68
CA ASP A 94 -10.82 4.86 23.67
C ASP A 94 -11.69 4.13 22.62
N ALA A 95 -11.35 2.87 22.30
CA ALA A 95 -12.07 2.05 21.30
C ALA A 95 -13.58 1.85 21.57
N GLY A 96 -14.07 2.16 22.78
CA GLY A 96 -15.48 2.09 23.15
C GLY A 96 -16.29 3.37 22.90
N VAL A 97 -15.64 4.46 22.46
CA VAL A 97 -16.30 5.74 22.21
C VAL A 97 -16.83 5.78 20.78
N VAL A 98 -18.05 6.28 20.60
CA VAL A 98 -18.59 6.60 19.27
C VAL A 98 -18.23 8.04 18.95
N LEU A 99 -17.27 8.23 18.04
CA LEU A 99 -16.90 9.54 17.53
C LEU A 99 -17.38 9.67 16.08
N ARG A 100 -18.41 10.49 15.87
CA ARG A 100 -18.93 10.77 14.53
C ARG A 100 -18.34 12.07 13.98
N ALA A 101 -17.83 12.01 12.75
CA ALA A 101 -17.39 13.16 11.98
C ALA A 101 -18.06 13.20 10.62
N TRP A 102 -18.22 14.39 10.04
CA TRP A 102 -18.59 14.53 8.64
C TRP A 102 -17.37 14.22 7.78
N ALA A 103 -17.38 13.05 7.15
CA ALA A 103 -16.28 12.57 6.33
C ALA A 103 -16.80 11.64 5.25
N ASP A 104 -16.09 11.59 4.13
CA ASP A 104 -16.22 10.51 3.16
C ASP A 104 -15.57 9.26 3.74
N ALA A 105 -16.37 8.21 3.93
CA ALA A 105 -15.91 6.98 4.58
C ALA A 105 -14.80 6.27 3.80
N ARG A 106 -14.81 6.33 2.46
CA ARG A 106 -13.79 5.70 1.61
C ARG A 106 -12.49 6.48 1.66
N ALA A 107 -12.57 7.81 1.58
CA ALA A 107 -11.41 8.67 1.69
C ALA A 107 -10.75 8.55 3.07
N LEU A 108 -11.55 8.47 4.14
CA LEU A 108 -11.05 8.26 5.50
C LEU A 108 -10.31 6.92 5.63
N ASP A 109 -10.90 5.83 5.15
CA ASP A 109 -10.25 4.51 5.12
C ASP A 109 -8.90 4.57 4.39
N GLN A 110 -8.84 5.22 3.22
CA GLN A 110 -7.60 5.35 2.44
C GLN A 110 -6.52 6.15 3.18
N VAL A 111 -6.90 7.29 3.79
CA VAL A 111 -5.96 8.09 4.57
C VAL A 111 -5.40 7.28 5.74
N LEU A 112 -6.27 6.58 6.48
CA LEU A 112 -5.86 5.74 7.60
C LEU A 112 -4.94 4.60 7.15
N LEU A 113 -5.28 3.91 6.04
CA LEU A 113 -4.43 2.88 5.44
C LEU A 113 -3.03 3.43 5.14
N ASN A 114 -2.94 4.58 4.47
CA ASN A 114 -1.66 5.20 4.11
C ASN A 114 -0.84 5.60 5.33
N LEU A 115 -1.47 6.16 6.37
CA LEU A 115 -0.78 6.57 7.59
C LEU A 115 -0.25 5.36 8.38
N VAL A 116 -1.06 4.31 8.53
CA VAL A 116 -0.67 3.10 9.26
C VAL A 116 0.37 2.30 8.47
N ASP A 117 0.24 2.20 7.15
CA ASP A 117 1.22 1.56 6.28
C ASP A 117 2.59 2.21 6.38
N ASN A 118 2.62 3.54 6.39
CA ASN A 118 3.85 4.32 6.56
C ASN A 118 4.46 4.20 7.97
N ALA A 119 3.64 3.98 8.99
CA ALA A 119 4.11 3.81 10.37
C ALA A 119 4.74 2.42 10.63
N ILE A 120 4.33 1.40 9.86
CA ILE A 120 4.77 0.00 9.98
C ILE A 120 5.92 -0.30 9.03
#